data_AF-A0AAU9W6G9-F1
#
_entry.id   AF-A0AAU9W6G9-F1
#
_cell.length_a   1.000
_cell.length_b   1.000
_cell.length_c   1.000
_cell.angle_alpha   90.00
_cell.angle_beta   90.00
_cell.angle_gamma   90.00
#
_symmetry.space_group_name_H-M   'P 1'
#
loop_
_entity.id
_entity.type
_entity.pdbx_description
1 polymer ?
#
loop_
_entity_poly.entity_id
_entity_poly.type
_entity_poly.pdbx_seq_one_letter_code
_entity_poly.pdbx_strand_id
1 'polypeptide(L)'
;MAAIVVPSNLVKNWEKSGKDEVFRLCKNCVRGKDGELLELNFQCGENDLKRVIYEVFNHVIQGDLRQEDAIPLLSDVTEVHPGCSSLLADLICILGTQALSN
;
A
#
# COMPACT_ATOMS: atom_id res chain seq x y z
N MET A 1 -7.65 -18.73 3.46
CA MET A 1 -7.30 -17.45 2.79
C MET A 1 -5.84 -17.15 3.05
N ALA A 2 -5.00 -17.06 2.02
CA ALA A 2 -3.68 -16.45 2.20
C ALA A 2 -3.92 -14.97 2.55
N ALA A 3 -3.57 -14.58 3.78
CA ALA A 3 -3.64 -13.19 4.16
C ALA A 3 -2.56 -12.45 3.36
N ILE A 4 -2.96 -11.48 2.55
CA ILE A 4 -2.03 -10.50 2.02
C ILE A 4 -1.58 -9.67 3.22
N VAL A 5 -0.33 -9.89 3.62
CA VAL A 5 0.32 -9.22 4.74
C VAL A 5 1.49 -8.46 4.16
N VAL A 6 1.64 -7.18 4.50
CA VAL A 6 2.87 -6.43 4.23
C VAL A 6 3.84 -6.84 5.34
N PRO A 7 4.85 -7.68 5.04
CA PRO A 7 5.65 -8.25 6.09
C PRO A 7 6.57 -7.16 6.67
N SER A 8 6.76 -7.19 7.99
CA SER A 8 7.45 -6.15 8.74
C SER A 8 8.92 -5.96 8.35
N ASN A 9 9.52 -6.92 7.64
CA ASN A 9 10.85 -6.77 7.05
C ASN A 9 10.89 -5.74 5.91
N LEU A 10 9.79 -5.53 5.17
CA LEU A 10 9.69 -4.48 4.15
C LEU A 10 9.67 -3.11 4.80
N VAL A 11 8.88 -2.97 5.86
CA VAL A 11 8.78 -1.74 6.64
C VAL A 11 10.12 -1.39 7.29
N LYS A 12 10.81 -2.38 7.86
CA LYS A 12 12.17 -2.20 8.42
C LYS A 12 13.23 -1.82 7.39
N ASN A 13 13.02 -2.10 6.11
CA ASN A 13 13.92 -1.76 5.02
C ASN A 13 13.29 -0.73 4.07
N TRP A 14 12.38 0.12 4.56
CA TRP A 14 11.56 1.00 3.74
C TRP A 14 12.36 1.84 2.75
N GLU A 15 13.39 2.53 3.24
CA GLU A 15 14.26 3.40 2.44
C GLU A 15 15.14 2.65 1.43
N LYS A 16 15.43 1.36 1.68
CA LYS A 16 16.31 0.56 0.81
C LYS A 16 15.57 -0.12 -0.33
N SER A 17 14.48 -0.81 0.00
CA SER A 17 13.73 -1.62 -0.96
C SER A 17 12.26 -1.79 -0.59
N GLY A 18 11.87 -1.49 0.64
CA GLY A 18 10.51 -1.69 1.12
C GLY A 18 9.48 -0.88 0.34
N LYS A 19 9.77 0.40 0.06
CA LYS A 19 8.88 1.26 -0.74
C LYS A 19 8.62 0.66 -2.12
N ASP A 20 9.67 0.28 -2.85
CA ASP A 20 9.58 -0.28 -4.20
C ASP A 20 8.84 -1.62 -4.22
N GLU A 21 9.10 -2.50 -3.23
CA GLU A 21 8.42 -3.78 -3.11
C GLU A 21 6.93 -3.62 -2.84
N VAL A 22 6.55 -2.74 -1.92
CA VAL A 22 5.14 -2.46 -1.62
C VAL A 22 4.45 -1.78 -2.80
N PHE A 23 5.13 -0.85 -3.48
CA PHE A 23 4.60 -0.23 -4.68
C PHE A 23 4.37 -1.24 -5.80
N ARG A 24 5.29 -2.19 -5.96
CA ARG A 24 5.15 -3.31 -6.91
C ARG A 24 3.96 -4.20 -6.57
N LEU A 25 3.71 -4.48 -5.29
CA LEU A 25 2.50 -5.19 -4.85
C LEU A 25 1.23 -4.42 -5.22
N CYS A 26 1.19 -3.11 -4.96
CA CYS A 26 0.07 -2.26 -5.34
C CYS A 26 -0.16 -2.26 -6.86
N LYS A 27 0.89 -2.21 -7.68
CA LYS A 27 0.82 -2.29 -9.15
C LYS A 27 0.26 -3.63 -9.64
N ASN A 28 0.77 -4.73 -9.08
CA ASN A 28 0.35 -6.08 -9.48
C ASN A 28 -1.11 -6.36 -9.12
N CYS A 29 -1.67 -5.59 -8.17
CA CYS A 29 -3.00 -5.84 -7.66
C CYS A 29 -4.19 -5.40 -8.50
N VAL A 30 -3.92 -4.69 -9.58
CA VAL A 30 -4.97 -4.21 -10.51
C VAL A 30 -4.89 -4.91 -11.86
N ARG A 31 -3.84 -5.71 -12.10
CA ARG A 31 -3.65 -6.46 -13.35
C ARG A 31 -4.48 -7.77 -13.38
N GLY A 32 -5.75 -7.66 -12.99
CA GLY A 32 -6.72 -8.75 -12.94
C GLY A 32 -7.81 -8.57 -13.99
N LYS A 33 -7.44 -8.58 -15.29
CA LYS A 33 -8.33 -8.79 -16.45
C LYS A 33 -7.49 -8.71 -17.74
N ASP A 34 -6.67 -9.73 -17.97
CA ASP A 34 -6.47 -10.37 -19.28
C ASP A 34 -5.36 -11.42 -19.11
N GLY A 35 -5.74 -12.67 -19.35
CA GLY A 35 -4.95 -13.84 -18.97
C GLY A 35 -3.63 -13.91 -19.71
N GLU A 36 -2.52 -13.93 -18.98
CA GLU A 36 -1.57 -15.04 -18.98
C GLU A 36 -0.46 -14.77 -17.95
N LEU A 37 -0.26 -15.80 -17.12
CA LEU A 37 0.84 -16.13 -16.21
C LEU A 37 1.66 -15.01 -15.58
N LEU A 38 1.68 -15.00 -14.25
CA LEU A 38 2.92 -15.27 -13.51
C LEU A 38 2.57 -15.97 -12.20
N GLU A 39 3.18 -17.13 -12.00
CA GLU A 39 3.13 -17.95 -10.79
C GLU A 39 3.73 -17.22 -9.58
N LEU A 40 3.01 -16.24 -9.05
CA LEU A 40 3.05 -15.90 -7.65
C LEU A 40 1.61 -15.94 -7.17
N ASN A 41 1.39 -16.64 -6.07
CA ASN A 41 0.12 -17.10 -5.53
C ASN A 41 -0.84 -15.96 -5.04
N PHE A 42 -0.82 -14.80 -5.70
CA PHE A 42 -1.53 -13.58 -5.37
C PHE A 42 -2.66 -13.38 -6.37
N GLN A 43 -3.79 -14.00 -6.08
CA GLN A 43 -5.06 -13.74 -6.75
C GLN A 43 -5.49 -12.32 -6.36
N CYS A 44 -5.15 -11.31 -7.16
CA CYS A 44 -5.29 -9.92 -6.77
C CYS A 44 -6.47 -9.21 -7.46
N GLY A 45 -7.44 -8.75 -6.65
CA GLY A 45 -8.55 -7.88 -7.05
C GLY A 45 -8.56 -6.56 -6.27
N GLU A 46 -9.52 -5.66 -6.56
CA GLU A 46 -9.65 -4.33 -5.90
C GLU A 46 -9.66 -4.39 -4.35
N ASN A 47 -10.10 -5.51 -3.77
CA ASN A 47 -10.10 -5.74 -2.32
C ASN A 47 -8.69 -5.92 -1.75
N ASP A 48 -7.75 -6.41 -2.54
CA ASP A 48 -6.40 -6.70 -2.13
C ASP A 48 -5.51 -5.45 -2.15
N LEU A 49 -5.72 -4.54 -3.10
CA LEU A 49 -5.08 -3.22 -3.09
C LEU A 49 -5.45 -2.45 -1.82
N LYS A 50 -6.75 -2.42 -1.48
CA LYS A 50 -7.22 -1.82 -0.23
C LYS A 50 -6.53 -2.45 0.97
N ARG A 51 -6.39 -3.78 1.00
CA ARG A 51 -5.74 -4.50 2.08
C ARG A 51 -4.25 -4.15 2.23
N VAL A 52 -3.50 -4.09 1.13
CA VAL A 52 -2.10 -3.66 1.14
C VAL A 52 -1.98 -2.25 1.73
N ILE A 53 -2.84 -1.34 1.30
CA ILE A 53 -2.88 0.02 1.83
C ILE A 53 -3.20 0.01 3.33
N TYR A 54 -4.25 -0.69 3.77
CA TYR A 54 -4.60 -0.80 5.19
C TYR A 54 -3.44 -1.32 6.05
N GLU A 55 -2.68 -2.29 5.56
CA GLU A 55 -1.51 -2.82 6.27
C GLU A 55 -0.39 -1.77 6.37
N VAL A 56 -0.09 -1.02 5.30
CA VAL A 56 0.88 0.09 5.35
C VAL A 56 0.45 1.12 6.38
N PHE A 57 -0.84 1.46 6.43
CA PHE A 57 -1.39 2.37 7.42
C PHE A 57 -1.28 1.83 8.84
N ASN A 58 -1.54 0.53 9.03
CA ASN A 58 -1.39 -0.10 10.33
C ASN A 58 0.06 0.00 10.81
N HIS A 59 1.06 -0.18 9.94
CA HIS A 59 2.47 0.05 10.29
C HIS A 59 2.78 1.51 10.64
N VAL A 60 2.09 2.47 10.02
CA VAL A 60 2.21 3.90 10.41
C VAL A 60 1.60 4.15 11.79
N ILE A 61 0.42 3.61 12.06
CA ILE A 61 -0.27 3.75 13.36
C ILE A 61 0.52 3.06 14.48
N GLN A 62 1.14 1.92 14.19
CA GLN A 62 2.02 1.19 15.12
C GLN A 62 3.36 1.90 15.37
N GLY A 63 3.71 2.89 14.54
CA GLY A 63 4.97 3.64 14.63
C GLY A 63 6.16 2.94 13.97
N ASP A 64 5.93 1.83 13.25
CA ASP A 64 6.95 1.10 12.50
C ASP A 64 7.33 1.81 11.19
N LEU A 65 6.44 2.65 10.65
CA LEU A 65 6.65 3.45 9.45
C LEU A 65 6.31 4.92 9.70
N ARG A 66 7.14 5.85 9.23
CA ARG A 66 6.81 7.27 9.34
C ARG A 66 5.76 7.65 8.31
N GLN A 67 4.86 8.54 8.70
CA GLN A 67 3.83 9.03 7.78
C GLN A 67 4.42 9.76 6.56
N GLU A 68 5.52 10.49 6.74
CA GLU A 68 6.24 11.15 5.65
C GLU A 68 6.78 10.19 4.59
N ASP A 69 7.01 8.93 4.97
CA ASP A 69 7.48 7.88 4.09
C ASP A 69 6.32 7.13 3.40
N ALA A 70 5.14 7.08 4.03
CA ALA A 70 3.96 6.43 3.50
C ALA A 70 3.19 7.32 2.49
N ILE A 71 3.07 8.63 2.75
CA ILE A 71 2.40 9.58 1.85
C ILE A 71 2.90 9.52 0.41
N PRO A 72 4.22 9.57 0.11
CA PRO A 72 4.70 9.53 -1.27
C PRO A 72 4.35 8.21 -1.97
N LEU A 73 4.42 7.08 -1.25
CA LEU A 73 3.96 5.79 -1.80
C LEU A 73 2.47 5.85 -2.18
N LEU A 74 1.62 6.40 -1.32
CA LEU A 74 0.18 6.47 -1.59
C LEU A 74 -0.11 7.40 -2.77
N SER A 75 0.62 8.50 -2.89
CA SER A 75 0.56 9.38 -4.07
C SER A 75 0.94 8.62 -5.34
N ASP A 76 2.06 7.89 -5.32
CA ASP A 76 2.50 7.07 -6.45
C ASP A 76 1.42 6.03 -6.84
N VAL A 77 0.71 5.45 -5.84
CA VAL A 77 -0.39 4.50 -6.07
C VAL A 77 -1.64 5.17 -6.66
N THR A 78 -1.98 6.39 -6.25
CA THR A 78 -3.11 7.15 -6.83
C THR A 78 -2.90 7.48 -8.31
N GLU A 79 -1.65 7.72 -8.73
CA GLU A 79 -1.33 7.97 -10.13
C GLU A 79 -1.51 6.72 -11.01
N VAL A 80 -1.17 5.55 -10.48
CA VAL A 80 -1.33 4.27 -11.19
C VAL A 80 -2.79 3.81 -11.16
N HIS A 81 -3.52 4.08 -10.07
CA HIS A 81 -4.87 3.60 -9.83
C HIS A 81 -5.86 4.74 -9.57
N PRO A 82 -6.25 5.50 -10.62
CA PRO A 82 -7.14 6.66 -10.46
C PRO A 82 -8.52 6.32 -9.89
N GLY A 83 -8.98 5.07 -10.04
CA GLY A 83 -10.23 4.59 -9.44
C GLY A 83 -10.20 4.48 -7.91
N CYS A 84 -9.02 4.47 -7.29
CA CYS A 84 -8.83 4.39 -5.84
C CYS A 84 -8.43 5.74 -5.23
N SER A 85 -8.31 6.80 -6.02
CA SER A 85 -7.77 8.09 -5.57
C SER A 85 -8.59 8.76 -4.48
N SER A 86 -9.93 8.65 -4.51
CA SER A 86 -10.79 9.22 -3.47
C SER A 86 -10.56 8.54 -2.11
N LEU A 87 -10.56 7.21 -2.09
CA LEU A 87 -10.31 6.43 -0.88
C LEU A 87 -8.90 6.65 -0.33
N LEU A 88 -7.90 6.73 -1.22
CA LEU A 88 -6.53 7.04 -0.83
C LEU A 88 -6.39 8.46 -0.27
N ALA A 89 -7.07 9.44 -0.85
CA ALA A 89 -7.09 10.81 -0.35
C ALA A 89 -7.74 10.90 1.04
N ASP A 90 -8.86 10.20 1.27
CA ASP A 90 -9.52 10.15 2.59
C ASP A 90 -8.58 9.56 3.65
N LEU A 91 -7.90 8.46 3.30
CA LEU A 91 -6.94 7.81 4.18
C LEU A 91 -5.73 8.71 4.48
N ILE A 92 -5.13 9.33 3.45
CA ILE A 92 -4.03 10.31 3.63
C ILE A 92 -4.48 11.46 4.53
N CYS A 93 -5.73 11.93 4.40
CA CYS A 93 -6.27 12.99 5.24
C CYS A 93 -6.35 12.55 6.71
N ILE A 94 -6.83 11.33 6.97
CA ILE A 94 -6.90 10.74 8.32
C ILE A 94 -5.50 10.63 8.96
N LEU A 95 -4.48 10.23 8.20
CA LEU A 95 -3.09 10.26 8.69
C LEU A 95 -2.62 11.71 8.91
N GLY A 96 -2.86 12.60 7.96
CA GLY A 96 -2.50 14.02 8.01
C GLY A 96 -2.97 14.72 9.28
N THR A 97 -4.20 14.44 9.72
CA THR A 97 -4.76 15.01 10.95
C THR A 97 -4.09 14.50 12.22
N GLN A 98 -3.59 13.26 12.24
CA GLN A 98 -2.89 12.69 13.39
C GLN A 98 -1.48 13.30 13.55
N ALA A 99 -0.79 13.64 12.46
CA ALA A 99 0.52 14.30 12.51
C ALA A 99 0.48 15.73 13.08
N LEU A 100 -0.68 16.41 13.02
CA LEU A 100 -0.85 17.77 13.54
C LEU A 100 -1.22 17.82 15.04
N SER A 101 -1.48 16.66 15.67
CA SER A 101 -1.93 16.57 17.06
C SER A 101 -0.84 16.17 18.06
N ASN A 102 0.41 15.99 17.63
CA ASN A 102 1.51 15.52 18.46
C ASN A 102 2.64 16.55 18.58
#